data_AF-A0A1Y3BBN7-F1
#
_entry.id   AF-A0A1Y3BBN7-F1
#
_cell.length_a   1.000
_cell.length_b   1.000
_cell.length_c   1.000
_cell.angle_alpha   90.00
_cell.angle_beta   90.00
_cell.angle_gamma   90.00
#
_symmetry.space_group_name_H-M   'P 1'
#
loop_
_entity.id
_entity.type
_entity.pdbx_description
1 polymer ?
#
loop_
_entity_poly.entity_id
_entity_poly.type
_entity_poly.pdbx_seq_one_letter_code
_entity_poly.pdbx_strand_id
1 'polypeptide(L)'
;MVSFQPERFLCNKTKRVTIATGNWGCGVYNGDVKLKTLIQIIAASESERNLIYFTYNDRRLKNEFDQVKALLETCQQPFTVGQLYRLLLRYANEKHNENKSIDLVVMISEFILNMDQNF
;
A
#
# COMPACT_ATOMS: atom_id res chain seq x y z
N MET A 1 14.35 -2.73 -17.82
CA MET A 1 13.18 -3.62 -17.91
C MET A 1 13.71 -5.03 -17.74
N VAL A 2 13.42 -5.69 -16.62
CA VAL A 2 14.01 -7.01 -16.32
C VAL A 2 13.02 -8.08 -16.77
N SER A 3 13.46 -8.95 -17.68
CA SER A 3 12.71 -10.08 -18.23
C SER A 3 12.84 -11.33 -17.34
N PHE A 4 11.81 -12.19 -17.41
CA PHE A 4 11.71 -13.47 -16.71
C PHE A 4 12.69 -14.50 -17.29
N GLN A 5 13.39 -15.24 -16.42
CA GLN A 5 14.32 -16.31 -16.81
C GLN A 5 13.88 -17.70 -16.28
N PRO A 6 13.84 -18.74 -17.14
CA PRO A 6 13.28 -20.07 -16.86
C PRO A 6 14.24 -21.05 -16.15
N GLU A 7 15.52 -20.71 -15.94
CA GLU A 7 16.55 -21.61 -15.42
C GLU A 7 16.46 -21.93 -13.90
N ARG A 8 15.42 -21.47 -13.19
CA ARG A 8 15.32 -21.54 -11.71
C ARG A 8 14.74 -22.85 -11.15
N PHE A 9 14.84 -23.95 -11.88
CA PHE A 9 14.29 -25.26 -11.51
C PHE A 9 14.97 -26.01 -10.35
N LEU A 10 15.88 -25.39 -9.59
CA LEU A 10 16.30 -25.87 -8.27
C LEU A 10 16.29 -24.71 -7.26
N CYS A 11 15.23 -24.61 -6.47
CA CYS A 11 15.14 -23.66 -5.36
C CYS A 11 15.90 -24.20 -4.14
N ASN A 12 17.08 -23.66 -3.87
CA ASN A 12 17.73 -23.78 -2.56
C ASN A 12 17.87 -22.42 -1.85
N LYS A 13 16.85 -21.56 -1.98
CA LYS A 13 16.64 -20.36 -1.15
C LYS A 13 15.19 -20.34 -0.70
N THR A 14 14.97 -20.79 0.53
CA THR A 14 13.70 -20.86 1.24
C THR A 14 12.86 -19.59 1.06
N LYS A 15 11.60 -19.79 0.63
CA LYS A 15 10.45 -18.86 0.64
C LYS A 15 10.71 -17.56 1.42
N ARG A 16 10.67 -16.39 0.75
CA ARG A 16 10.63 -15.10 1.46
C ARG A 16 9.38 -15.11 2.37
N VAL A 17 9.60 -15.13 3.68
CA VAL A 17 8.51 -15.22 4.69
C VAL A 17 7.60 -14.00 4.56
N THR A 18 6.28 -14.20 4.66
CA THR A 18 5.29 -13.10 4.69
C THR A 18 5.52 -12.17 5.88
N ILE A 19 5.38 -10.86 5.69
CA ILE A 19 5.46 -9.87 6.76
C ILE A 19 4.11 -9.82 7.47
N ALA A 20 4.08 -10.15 8.76
CA ALA A 20 2.93 -9.92 9.63
C ALA A 20 3.14 -8.63 10.42
N THR A 21 2.24 -7.65 10.28
CA THR A 21 2.37 -6.31 10.89
C THR A 21 1.02 -5.71 11.28
N GLY A 22 0.99 -4.47 11.76
CA GLY A 22 -0.24 -3.73 12.06
C GLY A 22 -0.01 -2.23 12.14
N ASN A 23 -0.69 -1.58 13.09
CA ASN A 23 -0.68 -0.13 13.35
C ASN A 23 0.67 0.38 13.92
N TRP A 24 1.77 0.09 13.21
CA TRP A 24 3.14 0.38 13.63
C TRP A 24 3.33 1.88 13.89
N GLY A 25 3.67 2.23 15.14
CA GLY A 25 3.92 3.61 15.54
C GLY A 25 2.67 4.50 15.65
N CYS A 26 1.46 3.92 15.70
CA CYS A 26 0.22 4.70 15.70
C CYS A 26 -0.50 4.78 17.05
N GLY A 27 0.08 4.17 18.10
CA GLY A 27 -0.40 4.29 19.49
C GLY A 27 0.21 5.50 20.19
N VAL A 28 1.07 5.26 21.19
CA VAL A 28 1.76 6.31 21.96
C VAL A 28 2.55 7.29 21.08
N TYR A 29 3.08 6.82 19.95
CA TYR A 29 3.82 7.65 19.01
C TYR A 29 2.92 8.50 18.08
N ASN A 30 1.59 8.38 18.23
CA ASN A 30 0.58 9.19 17.55
C ASN A 30 0.75 9.29 16.02
N GLY A 31 1.30 8.25 15.39
CA GLY A 31 1.42 8.18 13.94
C GLY A 31 0.06 8.00 13.26
N ASP A 32 -0.09 8.58 12.07
CA ASP A 32 -1.28 8.34 11.25
C ASP A 32 -1.26 6.92 10.68
N VAL A 33 -2.32 6.16 10.98
CA VAL A 33 -2.43 4.73 10.63
C VAL A 33 -2.43 4.52 9.12
N LYS A 34 -3.07 5.40 8.36
CA LYS A 34 -3.21 5.27 6.90
C LYS A 34 -1.86 5.57 6.23
N LEU A 35 -1.20 6.64 6.65
CA LEU A 35 0.16 7.00 6.19
C LEU A 35 1.16 5.88 6.50
N LYS A 36 1.18 5.38 7.75
CA LYS A 36 2.08 4.29 8.16
C LYS A 36 1.80 2.99 7.41
N THR A 37 0.55 2.75 7.01
CA THR A 37 0.20 1.58 6.20
C THR A 37 0.73 1.70 4.78
N LEU A 38 0.60 2.87 4.14
CA LEU A 38 1.20 3.11 2.81
C LEU A 38 2.73 2.93 2.82
N ILE A 39 3.42 3.42 3.86
CA ILE A 39 4.86 3.21 4.04
C ILE A 39 5.20 1.71 4.08
N GLN A 40 4.44 0.94 4.86
CA GLN A 40 4.67 -0.50 5.01
C GLN A 40 4.39 -1.27 3.71
N ILE A 41 3.34 -0.89 2.96
CA ILE A 41 3.04 -1.46 1.64
C ILE A 41 4.20 -1.17 0.68
N ILE A 42 4.68 0.07 0.60
CA ILE A 42 5.83 0.45 -0.24
C ILE A 42 7.07 -0.38 0.10
N ALA A 43 7.41 -0.48 1.39
CA ALA A 43 8.58 -1.22 1.84
C ALA A 43 8.47 -2.74 1.56
N ALA A 44 7.27 -3.31 1.72
CA ALA A 44 7.00 -4.71 1.41
C ALA A 44 7.10 -4.99 -0.10
N SER A 45 6.54 -4.11 -0.92
CA SER A 45 6.62 -4.18 -2.39
C SER A 45 8.05 -4.11 -2.89
N GLU A 46 8.86 -3.16 -2.40
CA GLU A 46 10.27 -3.03 -2.77
C GLU A 46 11.10 -4.25 -2.35
N SER A 47 10.73 -4.90 -1.23
CA SER A 47 11.38 -6.12 -0.75
C SER A 47 10.90 -7.41 -1.47
N GLU A 48 9.92 -7.29 -2.36
CA GLU A 48 9.15 -8.38 -2.97
C GLU A 48 8.62 -9.37 -1.92
N ARG A 49 7.96 -8.86 -0.87
CA ARG A 49 7.36 -9.65 0.21
C ARG A 49 5.88 -9.38 0.34
N ASN A 50 5.12 -10.44 0.58
CA ASN A 50 3.71 -10.32 0.96
C ASN A 50 3.58 -9.63 2.33
N LEU A 51 2.49 -8.89 2.52
CA LEU A 51 2.14 -8.19 3.76
C LEU A 51 0.78 -8.71 4.27
N ILE A 52 0.71 -9.12 5.53
CA ILE A 52 -0.53 -9.36 6.27
C ILE A 52 -0.63 -8.27 7.32
N TYR A 53 -1.72 -7.51 7.28
CA TYR A 53 -1.95 -6.38 8.16
C TYR A 53 -3.05 -6.70 9.19
N PHE A 54 -2.74 -6.49 10.48
CA PHE A 54 -3.66 -6.66 11.59
C PHE A 54 -4.07 -5.29 12.14
N THR A 55 -5.35 -4.96 12.05
CA THR A 55 -5.91 -3.65 12.47
C THR A 55 -6.25 -3.56 13.95
N TYR A 56 -5.87 -4.57 14.75
CA TYR A 56 -6.12 -4.62 16.19
C TYR A 56 -7.61 -4.44 16.56
N ASN A 57 -8.48 -5.32 16.04
CA ASN A 57 -9.95 -5.30 16.20
C ASN A 57 -10.68 -4.05 15.68
N ASP A 58 -9.99 -3.09 15.06
CA ASP A 58 -10.65 -1.99 14.37
C ASP A 58 -11.28 -2.51 13.07
N ARG A 59 -12.59 -2.79 13.12
CA ARG A 59 -13.39 -3.28 11.99
C ARG A 59 -13.58 -2.20 10.93
N ARG A 60 -13.65 -0.93 11.32
CA ARG A 60 -13.82 0.17 10.36
C ARG A 60 -12.56 0.31 9.52
N LEU A 61 -11.40 0.33 10.18
CA LEU A 61 -10.11 0.37 9.51
C LEU A 61 -9.89 -0.87 8.64
N LYS A 62 -10.28 -2.06 9.12
CA LYS A 62 -10.21 -3.28 8.33
C LYS A 62 -11.02 -3.16 7.03
N ASN A 63 -12.28 -2.73 7.13
CA ASN A 63 -13.15 -2.57 5.97
C ASN A 63 -12.61 -1.51 4.99
N GLU A 64 -11.99 -0.44 5.50
CA GLU A 64 -11.33 0.56 4.67
C GLU A 64 -10.13 -0.06 3.92
N PHE A 65 -9.29 -0.83 4.61
CA PHE A 65 -8.13 -1.48 3.98
C PHE A 65 -8.51 -2.60 3.01
N ASP A 66 -9.61 -3.32 3.27
CA ASP A 66 -10.15 -4.28 2.32
C ASP A 66 -10.60 -3.59 1.03
N GLN A 67 -11.22 -2.40 1.12
CA GLN A 67 -11.58 -1.58 -0.07
C GLN A 67 -10.34 -1.11 -0.82
N VAL A 68 -9.33 -0.59 -0.10
CA VAL A 68 -8.05 -0.21 -0.72
C VAL A 68 -7.42 -1.39 -1.45
N LYS A 69 -7.38 -2.56 -0.81
CA LYS A 69 -6.85 -3.79 -1.43
C LYS A 69 -7.63 -4.15 -2.70
N ALA A 70 -8.96 -4.14 -2.64
CA ALA A 70 -9.80 -4.44 -3.79
C ALA A 70 -9.53 -3.46 -4.95
N LEU A 71 -9.44 -2.15 -4.68
CA LEU A 71 -9.12 -1.15 -5.69
C LEU A 71 -7.79 -1.44 -6.38
N LEU A 72 -6.74 -1.71 -5.60
CA LEU A 72 -5.40 -2.02 -6.13
C LEU A 72 -5.40 -3.33 -6.95
N GLU A 73 -6.19 -4.33 -6.56
CA GLU A 73 -6.32 -5.61 -7.27
C GLU A 73 -7.15 -5.51 -8.56
N THR A 74 -8.10 -4.57 -8.64
CA THR A 74 -8.95 -4.37 -9.82
C THR A 74 -8.30 -3.56 -10.94
N CYS A 75 -7.16 -2.91 -10.68
CA CYS A 75 -6.45 -2.16 -11.71
C CYS A 75 -5.89 -3.07 -12.79
N GLN A 76 -6.10 -2.72 -14.06
CA GLN A 76 -5.57 -3.47 -15.19
C GLN A 76 -4.03 -3.46 -15.23
N GLN A 77 -3.43 -2.38 -14.73
CA GLN A 77 -1.98 -2.24 -14.61
C GLN A 77 -1.56 -2.30 -13.13
N PRO A 78 -0.54 -3.11 -12.79
CA PRO A 78 -0.05 -3.16 -11.43
C PRO A 78 0.62 -1.84 -11.04
N PHE A 79 0.39 -1.41 -9.80
CA PHE A 79 1.08 -0.25 -9.26
C PHE A 79 2.58 -0.50 -9.12
N THR A 80 3.37 0.41 -9.65
CA THR A 80 4.80 0.53 -9.35
C THR A 80 5.01 1.14 -7.97
N VAL A 81 6.14 0.82 -7.33
CA VAL A 81 6.56 1.43 -6.06
C VAL A 81 6.60 2.96 -6.16
N GLY A 82 7.06 3.50 -7.30
CA GLY A 82 7.09 4.95 -7.54
C GLY A 82 5.70 5.60 -7.58
N GLN A 83 4.68 4.90 -8.09
CA GLN A 83 3.29 5.39 -8.07
C GLN A 83 2.72 5.41 -6.66
N LEU A 84 2.93 4.33 -5.89
CA LEU A 84 2.53 4.28 -4.48
C LEU A 84 3.24 5.36 -3.65
N TYR A 85 4.51 5.62 -3.93
CA TYR A 85 5.25 6.69 -3.26
C TYR A 85 4.69 8.08 -3.58
N ARG A 86 4.31 8.36 -4.84
CA ARG A 86 3.64 9.62 -5.20
C ARG A 86 2.29 9.78 -4.51
N LEU A 87 1.49 8.71 -4.43
CA LEU A 87 0.25 8.69 -3.67
C LEU A 87 0.49 9.00 -2.18
N LEU A 88 1.52 8.40 -1.58
CA LEU A 88 1.92 8.68 -0.20
C LEU A 88 2.28 10.15 0.01
N LEU A 89 3.05 10.75 -0.90
CA LEU A 89 3.42 12.17 -0.81
C LEU A 89 2.19 13.08 -0.91
N ARG A 90 1.25 12.76 -1.81
CA ARG A 90 -0.04 13.46 -1.93
C ARG A 90 -0.83 13.36 -0.63
N TYR A 91 -0.98 12.15 -0.09
CA TYR A 91 -1.69 11.91 1.17
C TYR A 91 -1.07 12.71 2.33
N ALA A 92 0.25 12.65 2.49
CA ALA A 92 0.95 13.36 3.56
C ALA A 92 0.77 14.89 3.45
N ASN A 93 0.87 15.43 2.23
CA ASN A 93 0.71 16.85 1.99
C ASN A 93 -0.74 17.33 2.25
N GLU A 94 -1.74 16.56 1.79
CA GLU A 94 -3.13 16.88 2.07
C GLU A 94 -3.43 16.78 3.57
N LYS A 95 -2.88 15.78 4.27
CA LYS A 95 -3.14 15.54 5.70
C LYS A 95 -2.59 16.65 6.60
N HIS A 96 -1.49 17.27 6.19
CA HIS A 96 -0.93 18.44 6.86
C HIS A 96 -1.83 19.67 6.75
N ASN A 97 -2.74 19.72 5.78
CA ASN A 97 -3.74 20.77 5.67
C ASN A 97 -4.95 20.42 6.54
N GLU A 98 -4.98 20.92 7.77
CA GLU A 98 -5.98 20.61 8.82
C GLU A 98 -7.45 20.84 8.42
N ASN A 99 -7.69 21.59 7.33
CA ASN A 99 -9.03 21.93 6.83
C ASN A 99 -9.69 20.84 5.97
N LYS A 100 -9.04 19.68 5.72
CA LYS A 100 -9.61 18.62 4.90
C LYS A 100 -9.70 17.29 5.64
N SER A 101 -10.91 16.75 5.71
CA SER A 101 -11.11 15.32 5.99
C SER A 101 -10.64 14.52 4.78
N ILE A 102 -9.70 13.60 4.98
CA ILE A 102 -9.13 12.79 3.90
C ILE A 102 -9.62 11.37 4.00
N ASP A 103 -10.21 10.92 2.90
CA ASP A 103 -10.57 9.54 2.68
C ASP A 103 -9.53 8.89 1.75
N LEU A 104 -8.82 7.88 2.28
CA LEU A 104 -7.76 7.20 1.53
C LEU A 104 -8.33 6.39 0.36
N VAL A 105 -9.52 5.81 0.52
CA VAL A 105 -10.20 5.04 -0.52
C VAL A 105 -10.54 5.96 -1.70
N VAL A 106 -11.08 7.14 -1.40
CA VAL A 106 -11.38 8.16 -2.42
C VAL A 106 -10.12 8.63 -3.12
N MET A 107 -9.07 8.96 -2.36
CA MET A 107 -7.80 9.42 -2.94
C MET A 107 -7.17 8.38 -3.87
N ILE A 108 -7.23 7.10 -3.50
CA ILE A 108 -6.73 6.00 -4.33
C ILE A 108 -7.58 5.84 -5.58
N SER A 109 -8.91 5.90 -5.44
CA SER A 109 -9.84 5.82 -6.58
C SER A 109 -9.58 6.95 -7.58
N GLU A 110 -9.43 8.19 -7.11
CA GLU A 110 -9.05 9.32 -7.96
C GLU A 110 -7.69 9.12 -8.62
N PHE A 111 -6.70 8.61 -7.87
CA PHE A 111 -5.37 8.36 -8.41
C PHE A 111 -5.42 7.33 -9.55
N ILE A 112 -6.20 6.25 -9.39
CA ILE A 112 -6.42 5.23 -10.41
C ILE A 112 -7.05 5.86 -11.67
N LEU A 113 -8.15 6.60 -11.50
CA LEU A 113 -8.85 7.24 -12.63
C LEU A 113 -7.94 8.19 -13.41
N ASN A 114 -7.03 8.90 -12.74
CA ASN A 114 -6.07 9.79 -13.38
C ASN A 114 -4.87 9.06 -14.02
N MET A 115 -4.58 7.81 -13.63
CA MET A 115 -3.57 6.98 -14.29
C MET A 115 -4.03 6.55 -15.69
N ASP A 116 -5.31 6.20 -15.82
CA ASP A 116 -5.91 5.70 -17.07
C ASP A 116 -6.07 6.79 -18.15
N GLN A 117 -5.93 8.06 -17.81
CA GLN A 117 -6.00 9.20 -18.75
C GLN A 117 -4.67 9.53 -19.44
N ASN A 118 -3.57 8.85 -19.10
CA ASN A 118 -2.23 9.12 -19.62
C ASN A 118 -1.74 8.09 -20.66
N PHE A 119 -2.67 7.32 -21.26
CA PHE A 119 -2.41 6.36 -22.35
C PHE A 119 -3.31 6.63 -23.55
#